data_AF-A0A0M1P161-F1
#
_entry.id   AF-A0A0M1P161-F1
#
_cell.length_a   1.000
_cell.length_b   1.000
_cell.length_c   1.000
_cell.angle_alpha   90.00
_cell.angle_beta   90.00
_cell.angle_gamma   90.00
#
_symmetry.space_group_name_H-M   'P 1'
#
loop_
_entity.id
_entity.type
_entity.pdbx_description
1 polymer ?
#
loop_
_entity_poly.entity_id
_entity_poly.type
_entity_poly.pdbx_seq_one_letter_code
_entity_poly.pdbx_strand_id
1 'polypeptide(L)'
;MDCALFLVINFDQDILKRKIYNIVCEAVEDVVTDYQNFSRLSCRYFTLDIETEDIISLDFLRKEYGMEINAEIGIQLFENTFEEGTEVLFNIFGNILMDFNPDMVFVENGTDQIFRKENDTVIISTRLDEHQKKYLSNNINLLRFPHIYQELSN
;
A
#
# COMPACT_ATOMS: atom_id res chain seq x y z
N MET A 1 -11.98 -6.57 2.28
CA MET A 1 -11.81 -5.10 2.23
C MET A 1 -10.93 -4.79 1.05
N ASP A 2 -11.37 -3.86 0.20
CA ASP A 2 -10.63 -3.47 -1.00
C ASP A 2 -9.90 -2.16 -0.73
N CYS A 3 -8.60 -2.17 -1.00
CA CYS A 3 -7.70 -1.04 -0.80
C CYS A 3 -6.81 -0.85 -2.02
N ALA A 4 -6.18 0.30 -2.14
CA ALA A 4 -5.14 0.54 -3.13
C ALA A 4 -3.95 1.27 -2.50
N LEU A 5 -2.74 0.87 -2.91
CA LEU A 5 -1.52 1.60 -2.64
C LEU A 5 -0.97 2.16 -3.94
N PHE A 6 -1.02 3.47 -4.09
CA PHE A 6 -0.42 4.17 -5.21
C PHE A 6 1.03 4.54 -4.88
N LEU A 7 1.92 4.38 -5.85
CA LEU A 7 3.35 4.60 -5.67
C LEU A 7 3.91 5.54 -6.75
N VAL A 8 4.91 6.32 -6.36
CA VAL A 8 5.82 7.02 -7.27
C VAL A 8 7.15 6.27 -7.28
N ILE A 9 7.46 5.61 -8.40
CA ILE A 9 8.67 4.81 -8.57
C ILE A 9 9.59 5.38 -9.64
N ASN A 10 10.89 5.12 -9.53
CA ASN A 10 11.92 5.62 -10.45
C ASN A 10 12.71 4.50 -11.14
N PHE A 11 12.24 3.26 -11.06
CA PHE A 11 12.84 2.08 -11.68
C PHE A 11 11.82 1.32 -12.53
N ASP A 12 12.30 0.34 -13.30
CA ASP A 12 11.50 -0.43 -14.25
C ASP A 12 10.43 -1.31 -13.58
N GLN A 13 9.34 -1.57 -14.31
CA GLN A 13 8.21 -2.37 -13.83
C GLN A 13 8.61 -3.79 -13.38
N ASP A 14 9.54 -4.46 -14.07
CA ASP A 14 9.97 -5.80 -13.71
C ASP A 14 10.78 -5.79 -12.41
N ILE A 15 11.52 -4.70 -12.17
CA ILE A 15 12.25 -4.47 -10.92
C ILE A 15 11.26 -4.24 -9.78
N LEU A 16 10.22 -3.43 -9.99
CA LEU A 16 9.16 -3.22 -8.99
C LEU A 16 8.51 -4.53 -8.61
N LYS A 17 7.96 -5.26 -9.58
CA LYS A 17 7.22 -6.50 -9.34
C LYS A 17 8.06 -7.53 -8.58
N ARG A 18 9.34 -7.67 -8.93
CA ARG A 18 10.28 -8.55 -8.22
C ARG A 18 10.59 -8.07 -6.79
N LYS A 19 10.78 -6.77 -6.57
CA LYS A 19 10.99 -6.21 -5.22
C LYS A 19 9.78 -6.45 -4.33
N ILE A 20 8.58 -6.15 -4.83
CA ILE A 20 7.33 -6.39 -4.11
C ILE A 20 7.17 -7.87 -3.80
N TYR A 21 7.39 -8.76 -4.77
CA TYR A 21 7.34 -10.21 -4.54
C TYR A 21 8.27 -10.64 -3.40
N ASN A 22 9.53 -10.24 -3.42
CA ASN A 22 10.49 -10.58 -2.37
C ASN A 22 10.05 -10.05 -1.00
N ILE A 23 9.60 -8.79 -0.93
CA ILE A 23 9.11 -8.17 0.30
C ILE A 23 7.91 -8.95 0.86
N VAL A 24 6.97 -9.36 -0.01
CA VAL A 24 5.80 -10.14 0.39
C VAL A 24 6.20 -11.53 0.89
N CYS A 25 7.12 -12.21 0.20
CA CYS A 25 7.65 -13.50 0.64
C CYS A 25 8.40 -13.43 1.98
N GLU A 26 9.06 -12.32 2.29
CA GLU A 26 9.74 -12.12 3.57
C GLU A 26 8.75 -11.80 4.70
N ALA A 27 7.65 -11.11 4.39
CA ALA A 27 6.66 -10.70 5.40
C ALA A 27 5.60 -11.77 5.69
N VAL A 28 5.33 -12.67 4.75
CA VAL A 28 4.32 -13.71 4.87
C VAL A 28 4.96 -15.01 5.37
N GLU A 29 4.57 -15.47 6.55
CA GLU A 29 5.05 -16.74 7.15
C GLU A 29 4.46 -18.00 6.47
N ASP A 30 3.88 -17.87 5.28
CA ASP A 30 3.15 -18.90 4.54
C ASP A 30 3.50 -18.85 3.04
N VAL A 31 2.96 -19.77 2.25
CA VAL A 31 3.16 -19.84 0.81
C VAL A 31 2.55 -18.60 0.13
N VAL A 32 3.41 -17.88 -0.60
CA VAL A 32 3.00 -16.83 -1.55
C VAL A 32 2.95 -17.47 -2.93
N THR A 33 1.77 -17.41 -3.56
CA THR A 33 1.60 -17.83 -4.96
C THR A 33 1.68 -16.62 -5.86
N ASP A 34 2.58 -16.63 -6.83
CA ASP A 34 2.66 -15.61 -7.87
C ASP A 34 1.97 -16.04 -9.16
N TYR A 35 1.47 -15.05 -9.88
CA TYR A 35 0.84 -15.21 -11.19
C TYR A 35 1.34 -14.11 -12.12
N GLN A 36 1.31 -14.39 -13.43
CA GLN A 36 1.53 -13.39 -14.48
C GLN A 36 2.82 -12.56 -14.29
N ASN A 37 3.96 -13.25 -14.08
CA ASN A 37 5.24 -12.62 -13.80
C ASN A 37 5.19 -11.63 -12.62
N PHE A 38 4.68 -12.11 -11.48
CA PHE A 38 4.53 -11.32 -10.23
C PHE A 38 3.53 -10.15 -10.31
N SER A 39 2.78 -9.98 -11.41
CA SER A 39 1.73 -8.95 -11.49
C SER A 39 0.57 -9.24 -10.55
N ARG A 40 0.36 -10.50 -10.14
CA ARG A 40 -0.59 -10.85 -9.08
C ARG A 40 0.06 -11.77 -8.06
N LEU A 41 -0.12 -11.46 -6.78
CA LEU A 41 0.34 -12.25 -5.65
C LEU A 41 -0.85 -12.66 -4.79
N SER A 42 -0.83 -13.87 -4.24
CA SER A 42 -1.86 -14.36 -3.33
C SER A 42 -1.23 -15.12 -2.17
N CYS A 43 -1.77 -14.88 -0.98
CA CYS A 43 -1.45 -15.65 0.21
C CYS A 43 -2.73 -15.88 1.02
N ARG A 44 -2.62 -16.50 2.20
CA ARG A 44 -3.75 -16.75 3.10
C ARG A 44 -4.47 -15.49 3.62
N TYR A 45 -3.86 -14.31 3.49
CA TYR A 45 -4.37 -13.06 4.07
C TYR A 45 -5.03 -12.13 3.05
N PHE A 46 -4.49 -12.09 1.84
CA PHE A 46 -4.90 -11.14 0.80
C PHE A 46 -4.46 -11.59 -0.60
N THR A 47 -5.01 -10.91 -1.60
CA THR A 47 -4.41 -10.81 -2.94
C THR A 47 -3.87 -9.41 -3.20
N LEU A 48 -2.78 -9.33 -3.97
CA LEU A 48 -2.20 -8.10 -4.49
C LEU A 48 -2.19 -8.15 -6.01
N ASP A 49 -2.60 -7.06 -6.65
CA ASP A 49 -2.53 -6.83 -8.09
C ASP A 49 -1.64 -5.62 -8.36
N ILE A 50 -0.53 -5.80 -9.07
CA ILE A 50 0.49 -4.77 -9.32
C ILE A 50 0.34 -4.28 -10.76
N GLU A 51 -0.20 -3.08 -10.92
CA GLU A 51 -0.47 -2.44 -12.20
C GLU A 51 0.48 -1.25 -12.43
N THR A 52 1.10 -1.21 -13.61
CA THR A 52 2.08 -0.17 -13.98
C THR A 52 1.87 0.42 -15.37
N GLU A 53 1.08 -0.24 -16.22
CA GLU A 53 0.84 0.18 -17.61
C GLU A 53 -0.56 0.78 -17.78
N ASP A 54 -1.59 0.12 -17.26
CA ASP A 54 -3.00 0.49 -17.45
C ASP A 54 -3.63 1.10 -16.18
N ILE A 55 -2.89 1.96 -15.47
CA ILE A 55 -3.41 2.65 -14.28
C ILE A 55 -4.52 3.60 -14.72
N ILE A 56 -5.75 3.27 -14.34
CA ILE A 56 -6.93 4.04 -14.76
C ILE A 56 -6.90 5.39 -14.05
N SER A 57 -7.10 6.45 -14.83
CA SER A 57 -7.23 7.83 -14.32
C SER A 57 -5.96 8.43 -13.69
N LEU A 58 -4.78 8.18 -14.27
CA LEU A 58 -3.54 8.87 -13.87
C LEU A 58 -3.69 10.40 -13.74
N ASP A 59 -4.39 11.06 -14.68
CA ASP A 59 -4.66 12.50 -14.62
C ASP A 59 -5.48 12.90 -13.38
N PHE A 60 -6.44 12.05 -12.98
CA PHE A 60 -7.21 12.25 -11.76
C PHE A 60 -6.33 12.04 -10.53
N LEU A 61 -5.57 10.94 -10.44
CA LEU A 61 -4.68 10.64 -9.31
C LEU A 61 -3.64 11.75 -9.11
N ARG A 62 -3.06 12.25 -10.22
CA ARG A 62 -2.13 13.38 -10.19
C ARG A 62 -2.78 14.66 -9.66
N LYS A 63 -4.02 14.93 -10.06
CA LYS A 63 -4.75 16.11 -9.59
C LYS A 63 -5.16 15.97 -8.13
N GLU A 64 -5.64 14.80 -7.74
CA GLU A 64 -6.17 14.53 -6.41
C GLU A 64 -5.06 14.49 -5.37
N TYR A 65 -3.97 13.77 -5.67
CA TYR A 65 -2.88 13.60 -4.72
C TYR A 65 -1.71 14.54 -4.94
N GLY A 66 -1.63 15.24 -6.08
CA GLY A 66 -0.48 16.11 -6.38
C GLY A 66 0.83 15.35 -6.57
N MET A 67 0.76 14.06 -6.96
CA MET A 67 1.90 13.16 -7.12
C MET A 67 1.96 12.58 -8.54
N GLU A 68 3.17 12.33 -9.04
CA GLU A 68 3.40 11.65 -10.33
C GLU A 68 3.29 10.13 -10.17
N ILE A 69 2.12 9.65 -9.73
CA ILE A 69 1.85 8.23 -9.54
C ILE A 69 2.06 7.47 -10.85
N ASN A 70 2.75 6.34 -10.77
CA ASN A 70 3.06 5.49 -11.93
C ASN A 70 3.07 3.99 -11.60
N ALA A 71 2.60 3.62 -10.41
CA ALA A 71 2.29 2.24 -10.04
C ALA A 71 1.10 2.20 -9.08
N GLU A 72 0.26 1.19 -9.22
CA GLU A 72 -0.85 0.87 -8.33
C GLU A 72 -0.68 -0.56 -7.83
N ILE A 73 -0.90 -0.77 -6.53
CA ILE A 73 -1.08 -2.08 -5.93
C ILE A 73 -2.52 -2.16 -5.42
N GLY A 74 -3.37 -2.86 -6.16
CA GLY A 74 -4.72 -3.23 -5.72
C GLY A 74 -4.64 -4.33 -4.68
N ILE A 75 -5.34 -4.17 -3.55
CA ILE A 75 -5.25 -5.05 -2.39
C ILE A 75 -6.64 -5.53 -2.01
N GLN A 76 -6.83 -6.84 -1.93
CA GLN A 76 -8.05 -7.44 -1.40
C GLN A 76 -7.73 -8.23 -0.13
N LEU A 77 -8.07 -7.67 1.03
CA LEU A 77 -7.94 -8.33 2.34
C LEU A 77 -9.11 -9.28 2.61
N PHE A 78 -8.80 -10.50 3.06
CA PHE A 78 -9.80 -11.53 3.37
C PHE A 78 -10.40 -11.34 4.77
N GLU A 79 -11.73 -11.41 4.86
CA GLU A 79 -12.47 -11.11 6.11
C GLU A 79 -12.09 -12.01 7.28
N ASN A 80 -11.88 -13.31 7.04
CA ASN A 80 -11.58 -14.29 8.09
C ASN A 80 -10.20 -14.12 8.73
N THR A 81 -9.32 -13.33 8.12
CA THR A 81 -7.94 -13.10 8.57
C THR A 81 -7.61 -11.62 8.53
N PHE A 82 -8.62 -10.77 8.76
CA PHE A 82 -8.50 -9.33 8.54
C PHE A 82 -7.47 -8.68 9.47
N GLU A 83 -7.50 -9.01 10.77
CA GLU A 83 -6.59 -8.41 11.76
C GLU A 83 -5.13 -8.80 11.45
N GLU A 84 -4.84 -10.08 11.24
CA GLU A 84 -3.49 -10.55 10.90
C GLU A 84 -3.06 -10.07 9.50
N GLY A 85 -3.99 -10.06 8.54
CA GLY A 85 -3.70 -9.60 7.18
C GLY A 85 -3.35 -8.13 7.13
N THR A 86 -3.99 -7.30 7.95
CA THR A 86 -3.66 -5.87 8.06
C THR A 86 -2.29 -5.66 8.70
N GLU A 87 -1.95 -6.45 9.73
CA GLU A 87 -0.61 -6.40 10.35
C GLU A 87 0.48 -6.75 9.33
N VAL A 88 0.32 -7.85 8.60
CA VAL A 88 1.24 -8.28 7.55
C VAL A 88 1.35 -7.22 6.44
N LEU A 89 0.23 -6.63 6.02
CA LEU A 89 0.20 -5.59 5.00
C LEU A 89 0.97 -4.33 5.43
N PHE A 90 0.79 -3.86 6.66
CA PHE A 90 1.54 -2.72 7.17
C PHE A 90 3.04 -3.02 7.33
N ASN A 91 3.39 -4.26 7.68
CA ASN A 91 4.78 -4.71 7.68
C ASN A 91 5.38 -4.70 6.25
N ILE A 92 4.62 -5.10 5.23
CA ILE A 92 5.00 -4.99 3.82
C ILE A 92 5.23 -3.52 3.43
N PHE A 93 4.33 -2.61 3.82
CA PHE A 93 4.49 -1.18 3.55
C PHE A 93 5.75 -0.60 4.21
N GLY A 94 6.02 -0.99 5.46
CA GLY A 94 7.27 -0.63 6.13
C GLY A 94 8.51 -1.16 5.42
N ASN A 95 8.48 -2.40 4.94
CA ASN A 95 9.59 -2.97 4.16
C ASN A 95 9.77 -2.26 2.80
N ILE A 96 8.69 -1.85 2.14
CA ILE A 96 8.74 -1.00 0.93
C ILE A 96 9.43 0.34 1.23
N LEU A 97 9.02 1.02 2.31
CA LEU A 97 9.62 2.28 2.73
C LEU A 97 11.12 2.12 3.03
N MET A 98 11.52 1.01 3.64
CA MET A 98 12.92 0.72 3.96
C MET A 98 13.77 0.32 2.75
N ASP A 99 13.21 -0.41 1.79
CA ASP A 99 13.97 -0.93 0.63
C ASP A 99 14.17 0.12 -0.46
N PHE A 100 13.15 0.93 -0.76
CA PHE A 100 13.24 1.94 -1.83
C PHE A 100 12.53 3.26 -1.58
N ASN A 101 11.95 3.47 -0.39
CA ASN A 101 11.40 4.75 0.10
C ASN A 101 10.56 5.55 -0.93
N PRO A 102 9.59 4.94 -1.63
CA PRO A 102 8.80 5.66 -2.63
C PRO A 102 7.90 6.69 -1.95
N ASP A 103 7.46 7.72 -2.67
CA ASP A 103 6.25 8.43 -2.26
C ASP A 103 5.04 7.55 -2.53
N MET A 104 4.05 7.57 -1.63
CA MET A 104 2.92 6.64 -1.69
C MET A 104 1.64 7.23 -1.11
N VAL A 105 0.49 6.71 -1.56
CA VAL A 105 -0.84 7.01 -1.01
C VAL A 105 -1.57 5.69 -0.78
N PHE A 106 -2.02 5.45 0.44
CA PHE A 106 -2.84 4.29 0.79
C PHE A 106 -4.29 4.71 1.00
N VAL A 107 -5.18 4.10 0.22
CA VAL A 107 -6.62 4.41 0.22
C VAL A 107 -7.47 3.17 0.46
N GLU A 108 -8.62 3.39 1.08
CA GLU A 108 -9.71 2.42 1.16
C GLU A 108 -10.90 2.88 0.32
N ASN A 109 -11.74 1.92 -0.11
CA ASN A 109 -12.99 2.20 -0.83
C ASN A 109 -12.82 3.11 -2.07
N GLY A 110 -11.63 3.10 -2.67
CA GLY A 110 -11.26 3.88 -3.85
C GLY A 110 -10.82 5.33 -3.59
N THR A 111 -11.29 5.98 -2.53
CA THR A 111 -11.01 7.42 -2.30
C THR A 111 -10.64 7.79 -0.87
N ASP A 112 -10.90 6.93 0.12
CA ASP A 112 -10.68 7.27 1.53
C ASP A 112 -9.18 7.20 1.84
N GLN A 113 -8.49 8.35 1.79
CA GLN A 113 -7.07 8.45 2.13
C GLN A 113 -6.84 8.14 3.60
N ILE A 114 -6.18 7.00 3.86
CA ILE A 114 -5.81 6.57 5.22
C ILE A 114 -4.50 7.25 5.63
N PHE A 115 -3.49 7.13 4.78
CA PHE A 115 -2.23 7.83 4.92
C PHE A 115 -1.59 8.05 3.55
N ARG A 116 -0.66 8.98 3.49
CA ARG A 116 0.28 9.16 2.39
C ARG A 116 1.67 9.37 2.94
N LYS A 117 2.70 9.07 2.16
CA LYS A 117 4.07 9.44 2.48
C LYS A 117 4.61 10.33 1.40
N GLU A 118 5.18 11.44 1.83
CA GLU A 118 5.87 12.41 1.00
C GLU A 118 7.25 12.68 1.58
N ASN A 119 8.27 12.57 0.73
CA ASN A 119 9.66 12.83 1.08
C ASN A 119 10.13 11.95 2.25
N ASP A 120 10.13 12.46 3.48
CA ASP A 120 10.62 11.77 4.67
C ASP A 120 9.55 11.67 5.78
N THR A 121 8.27 11.85 5.44
CA THR A 121 7.19 11.87 6.45
C THR A 121 5.95 11.14 5.97
N VAL A 122 5.45 10.25 6.83
CA VAL A 122 4.12 9.66 6.71
C VAL A 122 3.10 10.63 7.30
N ILE A 123 2.09 10.98 6.53
CA ILE A 123 0.99 11.84 6.93
C ILE A 123 -0.26 10.97 7.05
N ILE A 124 -0.75 10.81 8.27
CA ILE A 124 -1.96 10.07 8.59
C ILE A 124 -3.15 11.01 8.55
N SER A 125 -4.23 10.58 7.89
CA SER A 125 -5.47 11.35 7.85
C SER A 125 -6.09 11.52 9.23
N THR A 126 -6.62 12.70 9.51
CA THR A 126 -7.48 12.94 10.68
C THR A 126 -8.94 12.54 10.43
N ARG A 127 -9.32 12.30 9.17
CA ARG A 127 -10.69 11.94 8.73
C ARG A 127 -10.87 10.42 8.66
N LEU A 128 -10.54 9.73 9.74
CA LEU A 128 -10.69 8.28 9.86
C LEU A 128 -11.99 7.93 10.59
N ASP A 129 -12.66 6.88 10.16
CA ASP A 129 -13.73 6.27 10.95
C ASP A 129 -13.17 5.46 12.15
N GLU A 130 -14.05 4.95 13.00
CA GLU A 130 -13.63 4.21 14.20
C GLU A 130 -12.96 2.86 13.87
N HIS A 131 -13.31 2.25 12.74
CA HIS A 131 -12.68 1.01 12.30
C HIS A 131 -11.24 1.27 11.82
N GLN A 132 -11.06 2.31 11.01
CA GLN A 132 -9.77 2.77 10.50
C GLN A 132 -8.83 3.18 11.62
N LYS A 133 -9.30 3.98 12.58
CA LYS A 133 -8.51 4.35 13.77
C LYS A 133 -8.02 3.12 14.53
N LYS A 134 -8.89 2.12 14.73
CA LYS A 134 -8.57 0.92 15.51
C LYS A 134 -7.44 0.12 14.88
N TYR A 135 -7.55 -0.26 13.60
CA TYR A 135 -6.49 -1.06 12.99
C TYR A 135 -5.23 -0.22 12.79
N LEU A 136 -5.35 1.08 12.50
CA LEU A 136 -4.18 1.92 12.26
C LEU A 136 -3.36 2.11 13.55
N SER A 137 -4.02 2.33 14.70
CA SER A 137 -3.31 2.46 15.98
C SER A 137 -2.50 1.21 16.36
N ASN A 138 -2.94 0.03 15.91
CA ASN A 138 -2.24 -1.22 16.17
C ASN A 138 -1.02 -1.40 15.25
N ASN A 139 -1.11 -0.87 14.02
CA ASN A 139 -0.18 -1.22 12.95
C ASN A 139 0.75 -0.09 12.51
N ILE A 140 0.50 1.16 12.91
CA ILE A 140 1.23 2.33 12.38
C ILE A 140 2.75 2.25 12.60
N ASN A 141 3.19 1.66 13.72
CA ASN A 141 4.61 1.50 14.03
C ASN A 141 5.33 0.55 13.06
N LEU A 142 4.59 -0.33 12.35
CA LEU A 142 5.15 -1.24 11.36
C LEU A 142 5.57 -0.53 10.08
N LEU A 143 5.09 0.70 9.82
CA LEU A 143 5.60 1.52 8.73
C LEU A 143 7.06 1.92 8.94
N ARG A 144 7.57 1.88 10.19
CA ARG A 144 8.96 2.18 10.56
C ARG A 144 9.44 3.55 10.07
N PHE A 145 8.51 4.49 9.96
CA PHE A 145 8.76 5.85 9.48
C PHE A 145 8.15 6.88 10.45
N PRO A 146 8.76 8.07 10.60
CA PRO A 146 8.14 9.17 11.32
C PRO A 146 6.77 9.51 10.72
N HIS A 147 5.78 9.69 11.58
CA HIS A 147 4.43 10.04 11.16
C HIS A 147 3.87 11.25 11.92
N ILE A 148 3.00 11.98 11.22
CA ILE A 148 2.22 13.08 11.76
C ILE A 148 0.75 12.91 11.37
N TYR A 149 -0.15 13.60 12.07
CA TYR A 149 -1.57 13.62 11.75
C TYR A 149 -1.94 14.94 11.10
N GLN A 150 -2.58 14.90 9.92
CA GLN A 150 -3.07 16.08 9.21
C GLN A 150 -4.38 15.77 8.49
N GLU A 151 -5.12 16.81 8.16
CA GLU A 151 -6.29 16.67 7.30
C GLU A 151 -5.83 16.49 5.85
N LEU A 152 -6.16 15.34 5.25
CA LEU A 152 -5.90 15.05 3.85
C LEU A 152 -7.12 15.42 2.99
N SER A 153 -6.89 15.69 1.70
CA SER A 153 -7.98 15.83 0.73
C SER A 153 -8.74 14.51 0.56
N ASN A 154 -9.93 14.56 -0.02
CA ASN A 154 -10.68 13.37 -0.42
C ASN A 154 -10.83 13.38 -1.94
#